data_AF-A0A4V1M9T7-F1
#
_entry.id   AF-A0A4V1M9T7-F1
#
_cell.length_a   1.000
_cell.length_b   1.000
_cell.length_c   1.000
_cell.angle_alpha   90.00
_cell.angle_beta   90.00
_cell.angle_gamma   90.00
#
_symmetry.space_group_name_H-M   'P 1'
#
loop_
_entity.id
_entity.type
_entity.pdbx_description
1 polymer ?
#
loop_
_entity_poly.entity_id
_entity_poly.type
_entity_poly.pdbx_seq_one_letter_code
_entity_poly.pdbx_strand_id
1 'polypeptide(L)'
;MRTLALLAICITFALLTSCEQTQNNSTEQAQINSNKPAQDSAKQPANDSAAQAQNNTEEKANQLLKEFYTKYITAFATEPAGPENEKKIKELQKEYCTAAFFKKIPGIIEESEADPFLDAQDSNIAYLETLTIEKGAAKDEYIVSYIPKEDKIIVHVTVVKEGDSYKIDSVK
;
A
#
# COMPACT_ATOMS: atom_id res chain seq x y z
N MET A 1 1.12 -22.05 -38.54
CA MET A 1 1.69 -23.30 -38.01
C MET A 1 3.10 -23.04 -37.52
N ARG A 2 3.27 -22.78 -36.22
CA ARG A 2 4.53 -22.99 -35.49
C ARG A 2 4.17 -23.49 -34.09
N THR A 3 4.87 -24.55 -33.73
CA THR A 3 4.66 -25.61 -32.74
C THR A 3 4.50 -25.17 -31.28
N LEU A 4 3.55 -25.85 -30.61
CA LEU A 4 3.48 -26.09 -29.16
C LEU A 4 4.73 -26.83 -28.65
N ALA A 5 5.15 -26.52 -27.43
CA ALA A 5 5.89 -27.42 -26.54
C ALA A 5 5.27 -27.28 -25.12
N LEU A 6 4.47 -28.27 -24.70
CA LEU A 6 4.73 -29.21 -23.59
C LEU A 6 5.25 -28.53 -22.31
N LEU A 7 4.42 -28.29 -21.30
CA LEU A 7 3.83 -29.25 -20.34
C LEU A 7 4.88 -30.05 -19.55
N ALA A 8 5.19 -29.59 -18.34
CA ALA A 8 5.80 -30.40 -17.29
C ALA A 8 4.89 -30.38 -16.05
N ILE A 9 4.45 -31.58 -15.70
CA ILE A 9 3.52 -31.95 -14.63
C ILE A 9 4.36 -32.37 -13.41
N CYS A 10 4.00 -31.93 -12.21
CA CYS A 10 4.21 -32.70 -10.99
C CYS A 10 3.02 -32.52 -10.04
N ILE A 11 2.15 -33.53 -10.09
CA ILE A 11 1.02 -33.84 -9.20
C ILE A 11 1.66 -34.46 -7.92
N THR A 12 1.20 -34.24 -6.69
CA THR A 12 0.14 -35.04 -6.02
C THR A 12 -0.16 -34.58 -4.57
N PHE A 13 -1.46 -34.42 -4.25
CA PHE A 13 -2.24 -34.91 -3.08
C PHE A 13 -1.80 -34.57 -1.62
N ALA A 14 -2.63 -34.23 -0.62
CA ALA A 14 -4.07 -34.47 -0.39
C ALA A 14 -4.71 -33.54 0.70
N LEU A 15 -5.93 -33.07 0.40
CA LEU A 15 -7.21 -32.92 1.15
C LEU A 15 -7.30 -32.66 2.68
N LEU A 16 -8.02 -31.56 3.00
CA LEU A 16 -9.16 -31.31 3.94
C LEU A 16 -9.16 -31.92 5.38
N THR A 17 -9.66 -31.26 6.44
CA THR A 17 -11.04 -30.74 6.61
C THR A 17 -11.20 -29.89 7.90
N SER A 18 -12.25 -29.06 7.86
CA SER A 18 -12.94 -28.06 8.71
C SER A 18 -13.11 -28.21 10.24
N CYS A 19 -13.36 -27.06 10.91
CA CYS A 19 -14.60 -26.65 11.65
C CYS A 19 -14.26 -25.49 12.63
N GLU A 20 -14.83 -24.27 12.47
CA GLU A 20 -16.06 -23.71 13.11
C GLU A 20 -15.93 -23.42 14.63
N GLN A 21 -16.57 -22.44 15.28
CA GLN A 21 -17.02 -21.07 14.99
C GLN A 21 -17.50 -20.48 16.34
N THR A 22 -17.35 -19.16 16.52
CA THR A 22 -18.28 -18.23 17.21
C THR A 22 -18.25 -17.97 18.74
N GLN A 23 -18.58 -16.69 18.99
CA GLN A 23 -19.25 -16.04 20.14
C GLN A 23 -18.31 -15.54 21.26
N ASN A 24 -18.49 -14.39 21.90
CA ASN A 24 -19.12 -13.08 21.70
C ASN A 24 -19.09 -12.43 23.10
N ASN A 25 -18.96 -11.10 23.14
CA ASN A 25 -19.51 -10.21 24.19
C ASN A 25 -18.84 -10.16 25.57
N SER A 26 -18.33 -8.99 25.97
CA SER A 26 -19.03 -8.08 26.90
C SER A 26 -18.11 -6.97 27.42
N THR A 27 -18.61 -5.75 27.25
CA THR A 27 -18.19 -4.46 27.82
C THR A 27 -18.18 -4.50 29.35
N GLU A 28 -17.18 -3.90 30.03
CA GLU A 28 -17.45 -3.04 31.19
C GLU A 28 -16.30 -2.06 31.56
N GLN A 29 -16.68 -0.77 31.51
CA GLN A 29 -16.35 0.40 32.34
C GLN A 29 -14.91 0.91 32.55
N ALA A 30 -14.70 2.17 32.10
CA ALA A 30 -13.93 3.16 32.82
C ALA A 30 -14.81 4.41 33.07
N GLN A 31 -15.09 4.69 34.34
CA GLN A 31 -15.58 6.00 34.82
C GLN A 31 -14.36 6.88 35.13
N ILE A 32 -14.40 8.18 34.79
CA ILE A 32 -14.27 9.31 35.75
C ILE A 32 -14.35 10.69 35.07
N ASN A 33 -15.42 11.41 35.44
CA ASN A 33 -15.50 12.80 35.92
C ASN A 33 -14.83 13.96 35.16
N SER A 34 -15.71 14.84 34.66
CA SER A 34 -15.81 16.29 34.94
C SER A 34 -14.54 17.05 35.32
N ASN A 35 -14.17 18.03 34.49
CA ASN A 35 -14.09 19.42 34.92
C ASN A 35 -14.07 20.40 33.73
N LYS A 36 -15.11 21.24 33.70
CA LYS A 36 -15.20 22.49 32.94
C LYS A 36 -14.29 23.52 33.61
N PRO A 37 -13.50 24.27 32.85
CA PRO A 37 -13.56 25.72 33.00
C PRO A 37 -13.78 26.41 31.65
N ALA A 38 -14.65 27.41 31.67
CA ALA A 38 -14.78 28.38 30.60
C ALA A 38 -13.50 29.21 30.50
N GLN A 39 -12.97 29.37 29.29
CA GLN A 39 -12.13 30.51 28.95
C GLN A 39 -12.75 31.23 27.77
N ASP A 40 -13.41 32.34 28.11
CA ASP A 40 -13.57 33.50 27.24
C ASP A 40 -12.20 34.15 27.08
N SER A 41 -11.69 34.25 25.85
CA SER A 41 -10.82 35.34 25.40
C SER A 41 -10.65 35.30 23.88
N ALA A 42 -10.75 36.48 23.30
CA ALA A 42 -10.96 36.74 21.89
C ALA A 42 -9.75 36.52 20.97
N LYS A 43 -10.08 36.19 19.72
CA LYS A 43 -9.48 36.67 18.45
C LYS A 43 -8.13 36.07 18.02
N GLN A 44 -8.20 35.10 17.09
CA GLN A 44 -7.45 35.10 15.82
C GLN A 44 -7.99 34.02 14.86
N PRO A 45 -8.60 34.35 13.70
CA PRO A 45 -8.84 33.32 12.68
C PRO A 45 -8.25 33.74 11.31
N ALA A 46 -7.12 33.13 10.94
CA ALA A 46 -6.66 32.99 9.55
C ALA A 46 -5.34 32.17 9.47
N ASN A 47 -5.28 30.95 10.02
CA ASN A 47 -4.14 30.04 9.74
C ASN A 47 -4.49 28.54 9.89
N ASP A 48 -5.48 28.18 10.71
CA ASP A 48 -5.70 26.77 11.06
C ASP A 48 -6.27 25.89 9.92
N SER A 49 -6.97 26.48 8.96
CA SER A 49 -7.66 25.73 7.90
C SER A 49 -6.71 25.09 6.88
N ALA A 50 -5.54 25.69 6.62
CA ALA A 50 -4.59 25.15 5.64
C ALA A 50 -3.78 24.00 6.25
N ALA A 51 -3.30 24.16 7.48
CA ALA A 51 -2.58 23.11 8.21
C ALA A 51 -3.46 21.88 8.47
N GLN A 52 -4.73 22.07 8.86
CA GLN A 52 -5.66 20.96 9.05
C GLN A 52 -5.99 20.23 7.74
N ALA A 53 -6.14 20.96 6.63
CA ALA A 53 -6.37 20.35 5.32
C ALA A 53 -5.15 19.56 4.82
N GLN A 54 -3.93 20.09 5.03
CA GLN A 54 -2.69 19.40 4.69
C GLN A 54 -2.52 18.11 5.50
N ASN A 55 -2.75 18.16 6.81
CA ASN A 55 -2.67 16.98 7.68
C ASN A 55 -3.65 15.88 7.26
N ASN A 56 -4.88 16.23 6.87
CA ASN A 56 -5.88 15.27 6.37
C ASN A 56 -5.48 14.66 5.02
N THR A 57 -4.90 15.45 4.11
CA THR A 57 -4.39 14.94 2.84
C THR A 57 -3.23 13.96 3.04
N GLU A 58 -2.27 14.32 3.90
CA GLU A 58 -1.13 13.47 4.22
C GLU A 58 -1.57 12.15 4.88
N GLU A 59 -2.48 12.20 5.85
CA GLU A 59 -3.02 11.02 6.51
C GLU A 59 -3.68 10.06 5.51
N LYS A 60 -4.49 10.58 4.59
CA LYS A 60 -5.15 9.76 3.56
C LYS A 60 -4.17 9.16 2.57
N ALA A 61 -3.14 9.90 2.16
CA ALA A 61 -2.11 9.37 1.28
C ALA A 61 -1.27 8.30 1.98
N ASN A 62 -0.88 8.52 3.24
CA ASN A 62 -0.18 7.52 4.06
C ASN A 62 -1.04 6.25 4.23
N GLN A 63 -2.34 6.39 4.46
CA GLN A 63 -3.25 5.26 4.54
C GLN A 63 -3.32 4.50 3.21
N LEU A 64 -3.49 5.19 2.07
CA LEU A 64 -3.50 4.60 0.74
C LEU A 64 -2.22 3.79 0.49
N LEU A 65 -1.05 4.41 0.72
CA LEU A 65 0.25 3.79 0.48
C LEU A 65 0.46 2.59 1.40
N LYS A 66 0.12 2.70 2.68
CA LYS A 66 0.24 1.58 3.62
C LYS A 66 -0.62 0.40 3.19
N GLU A 67 -1.87 0.64 2.79
CA GLU A 67 -2.77 -0.40 2.32
C GLU A 67 -2.25 -1.05 1.03
N PHE A 68 -1.83 -0.24 0.05
CA PHE A 68 -1.25 -0.72 -1.20
C PHE A 68 -0.03 -1.60 -0.94
N TYR A 69 1.02 -1.07 -0.29
CA TYR A 69 2.27 -1.79 -0.07
C TYR A 69 2.07 -3.05 0.77
N THR A 70 1.17 -3.03 1.76
CA THR A 70 0.83 -4.24 2.54
C THR A 70 0.26 -5.32 1.64
N LYS A 71 -0.76 -5.01 0.82
CA LYS A 71 -1.38 -5.97 -0.09
C LYS A 71 -0.42 -6.44 -1.18
N TYR A 72 0.38 -5.51 -1.71
CA TYR A 72 1.29 -5.72 -2.83
C TYR A 72 2.46 -6.62 -2.43
N ILE A 73 3.19 -6.27 -1.36
CA ILE A 73 4.28 -7.09 -0.82
C ILE A 73 3.77 -8.47 -0.40
N THR A 74 2.60 -8.55 0.23
CA THR A 74 2.01 -9.85 0.60
C THR A 74 1.76 -10.71 -0.63
N ALA A 75 1.16 -10.15 -1.69
CA ALA A 75 0.91 -10.89 -2.92
C ALA A 75 2.20 -11.39 -3.59
N PHE A 76 3.25 -10.58 -3.64
CA PHE A 76 4.56 -11.03 -4.14
C PHE A 76 5.20 -12.11 -3.25
N ALA A 77 5.11 -11.97 -1.92
CA ALA A 77 5.85 -12.81 -1.00
C ALA A 77 5.20 -14.17 -0.71
N THR A 78 3.87 -14.28 -0.82
CA THR A 78 3.15 -15.48 -0.33
C THR A 78 2.48 -16.29 -1.43
N GLU A 79 2.21 -15.71 -2.59
CA GLU A 79 1.54 -16.40 -3.69
C GLU A 79 2.57 -17.04 -4.64
N PRO A 80 2.34 -18.27 -5.13
CA PRO A 80 3.20 -18.87 -6.14
C PRO A 80 3.27 -17.99 -7.40
N ALA A 81 4.46 -17.83 -7.96
CA ALA A 81 4.63 -17.17 -9.24
C ALA A 81 3.81 -17.90 -10.33
N GLY A 82 3.08 -17.13 -11.13
CA GLY A 82 2.25 -17.65 -12.20
C GLY A 82 1.08 -16.73 -12.57
N PRO A 83 0.25 -17.15 -13.55
CA PRO A 83 -0.75 -16.26 -14.16
C PRO A 83 -1.78 -15.69 -13.19
N GLU A 84 -2.16 -16.44 -12.15
CA GLU A 84 -3.12 -15.97 -11.14
C GLU A 84 -2.51 -14.88 -10.24
N ASN A 85 -1.24 -15.05 -9.83
CA ASN A 85 -0.55 -14.02 -9.04
C ASN A 85 -0.31 -12.76 -9.89
N GLU A 86 0.16 -12.91 -11.13
CA GLU A 86 0.32 -11.80 -12.08
C GLU A 86 -0.97 -11.00 -12.26
N LYS A 87 -2.11 -11.71 -12.39
CA LYS A 87 -3.42 -11.09 -12.47
C LYS A 87 -3.77 -10.32 -11.20
N LYS A 88 -3.53 -10.89 -10.01
CA LYS A 88 -3.76 -10.24 -8.71
C LYS A 88 -2.91 -8.98 -8.55
N ILE A 89 -1.62 -9.05 -8.89
CA ILE A 89 -0.71 -7.90 -8.91
C ILE A 89 -1.24 -6.80 -9.84
N LYS A 90 -1.65 -7.17 -11.06
CA LYS A 90 -2.22 -6.23 -12.02
C LYS A 90 -3.54 -5.61 -11.55
N GLU A 91 -4.38 -6.36 -10.84
CA GLU A 91 -5.62 -5.85 -10.22
C GLU A 91 -5.31 -4.84 -9.12
N LEU A 92 -4.32 -5.10 -8.26
CA LEU A 92 -3.84 -4.14 -7.27
C LEU A 92 -3.30 -2.87 -7.95
N GLN A 93 -2.43 -3.00 -8.95
CA GLN A 93 -1.93 -1.84 -9.68
C GLN A 93 -3.09 -1.00 -10.27
N LYS A 94 -4.09 -1.66 -10.87
CA LYS A 94 -5.27 -0.98 -11.42
C LYS A 94 -6.15 -0.34 -10.34
N GLU A 95 -6.25 -0.94 -9.16
CA GLU A 95 -7.03 -0.42 -8.03
C GLU A 95 -6.36 0.80 -7.40
N TYR A 96 -5.05 0.83 -7.24
CA TYR A 96 -4.35 1.89 -6.49
C TYR A 96 -3.72 2.97 -7.37
N CYS A 97 -3.46 2.70 -8.65
CA CYS A 97 -2.83 3.67 -9.54
C CYS A 97 -3.86 4.49 -10.33
N THR A 98 -3.44 5.67 -10.79
CA THR A 98 -4.16 6.40 -11.84
C THR A 98 -4.17 5.56 -13.12
N ALA A 99 -5.21 5.71 -13.94
CA ALA A 99 -5.29 4.99 -15.21
C ALA A 99 -4.15 5.37 -16.18
N ALA A 100 -3.60 6.59 -16.05
CA ALA A 100 -2.47 7.05 -16.83
C ALA A 100 -1.17 6.35 -16.40
N PHE A 101 -0.92 6.24 -15.09
CA PHE A 101 0.26 5.58 -14.57
C PHE A 101 0.23 4.07 -14.79
N PHE A 102 -0.91 3.42 -14.54
CA PHE A 102 -1.10 1.98 -14.75
C PHE A 102 -0.67 1.52 -16.15
N LYS A 103 -0.93 2.33 -17.18
CA LYS A 103 -0.54 2.03 -18.56
C LYS A 103 0.96 2.12 -18.82
N LYS A 104 1.72 2.82 -17.97
CA LYS A 104 3.18 3.01 -18.10
C LYS A 104 3.97 1.91 -17.40
N ILE A 105 3.40 1.27 -16.37
CA ILE A 105 4.08 0.26 -15.55
C ILE A 105 4.80 -0.81 -16.40
N PRO A 106 4.17 -1.42 -17.43
CA PRO A 106 4.86 -2.44 -18.23
C PRO A 106 6.15 -1.92 -18.90
N GLY A 107 6.12 -0.69 -19.43
CA GLY A 107 7.30 -0.10 -20.05
C GLY A 107 8.42 0.24 -19.05
N ILE A 108 8.07 0.54 -17.80
CA ILE A 108 9.06 0.74 -16.73
C ILE A 108 9.74 -0.58 -16.38
N ILE A 109 8.95 -1.67 -16.25
CA ILE A 109 9.47 -3.01 -15.97
C ILE A 109 10.37 -3.49 -17.11
N GLU A 110 9.98 -3.27 -18.37
CA GLU A 110 10.80 -3.62 -19.54
C GLU A 110 12.13 -2.83 -19.61
N GLU A 111 12.20 -1.64 -19.01
CA GLU A 111 13.43 -0.83 -19.00
C GLU A 111 14.35 -1.18 -17.84
N SER A 112 13.80 -1.43 -16.64
CA SER A 112 14.57 -1.66 -15.41
C SER A 112 14.82 -3.13 -15.09
N GLU A 113 14.04 -4.06 -15.68
CA GLU A 113 13.99 -5.47 -15.30
C GLU A 113 13.68 -5.67 -13.78
N ALA A 114 12.96 -4.71 -13.18
CA ALA A 114 12.58 -4.69 -11.77
C ALA A 114 11.14 -4.16 -11.58
N ASP A 115 10.46 -4.61 -10.52
CA ASP A 115 9.17 -4.04 -10.14
C ASP A 115 9.37 -2.60 -9.64
N PRO A 116 8.63 -1.61 -10.18
CA PRO A 116 8.92 -0.20 -9.94
C PRO A 116 8.38 0.31 -8.59
N PHE A 117 7.57 -0.47 -7.88
CA PHE A 117 7.15 -0.15 -6.52
C PHE A 117 8.09 -0.76 -5.48
N LEU A 118 8.76 -1.86 -5.83
CA LEU A 118 9.69 -2.54 -4.94
C LEU A 118 11.14 -2.19 -5.21
N ASP A 119 11.49 -1.66 -6.39
CA ASP A 119 12.87 -1.56 -6.86
C ASP A 119 13.63 -2.90 -6.72
N ALA A 120 12.92 -3.99 -7.03
CA ALA A 120 13.39 -5.37 -6.86
C ALA A 120 12.62 -6.33 -7.78
N GLN A 121 13.17 -7.53 -8.00
CA GLN A 121 12.50 -8.59 -8.77
C GLN A 121 11.50 -9.38 -7.93
N ASP A 122 11.86 -9.63 -6.66
CA ASP A 122 11.09 -10.44 -5.71
C ASP A 122 10.78 -9.63 -4.44
N SER A 123 9.88 -10.16 -3.62
CA SER A 123 9.55 -9.58 -2.32
C SER A 123 9.62 -10.61 -1.19
N ASN A 124 9.71 -10.13 0.04
CA ASN A 124 9.61 -10.95 1.24
C ASN A 124 8.65 -10.28 2.23
N ILE A 125 7.84 -11.08 2.92
CA ILE A 125 6.87 -10.57 3.89
C ILE A 125 7.53 -9.77 5.02
N ALA A 126 8.79 -10.10 5.37
CA ALA A 126 9.57 -9.37 6.37
C ALA A 126 9.84 -7.90 5.98
N TYR A 127 9.72 -7.52 4.71
CA TYR A 127 9.87 -6.13 4.28
C TYR A 127 8.80 -5.23 4.92
N LEU A 128 7.65 -5.78 5.28
CA LEU A 128 6.60 -5.04 5.99
C LEU A 128 7.01 -4.63 7.41
N GLU A 129 7.94 -5.33 8.04
CA GLU A 129 8.42 -5.02 9.40
C GLU A 129 9.24 -3.72 9.44
N THR A 130 9.86 -3.37 8.32
CA THR A 130 10.72 -2.18 8.18
C THR A 130 10.14 -1.15 7.22
N LEU A 131 8.91 -1.36 6.73
CA LEU A 131 8.23 -0.45 5.83
C LEU A 131 7.95 0.89 6.52
N THR A 132 8.52 1.96 5.99
CA THR A 132 8.22 3.33 6.39
C THR A 132 7.66 4.14 5.21
N ILE A 133 6.81 5.10 5.52
CA ILE A 133 6.23 6.04 4.57
C ILE A 133 6.41 7.42 5.17
N GLU A 134 7.12 8.29 4.46
CA GLU A 134 7.46 9.64 4.90
C GLU A 134 7.04 10.66 3.85
N LYS A 135 6.70 11.87 4.28
CA LYS A 135 6.38 12.95 3.36
C LYS A 135 7.64 13.41 2.61
N GLY A 136 7.58 13.42 1.28
CA GLY A 136 8.65 13.93 0.41
C GLY A 136 8.68 15.45 0.32
N ALA A 137 9.73 15.98 -0.31
CA ALA A 137 9.97 17.42 -0.43
C ALA A 137 8.95 18.10 -1.37
N ALA A 138 8.53 17.39 -2.43
CA ALA A 138 7.48 17.90 -3.30
C ALA A 138 6.09 17.69 -2.68
N LYS A 139 5.13 18.56 -3.01
CA LYS A 139 3.79 18.60 -2.39
C LYS A 139 3.10 17.23 -2.35
N ASP A 140 3.09 16.52 -3.47
CA ASP A 140 2.35 15.26 -3.64
C ASP A 140 3.28 14.03 -3.59
N GLU A 141 4.55 14.23 -3.20
CA GLU A 141 5.56 13.18 -3.12
C GLU A 141 5.62 12.55 -1.73
N TYR A 142 5.84 11.25 -1.70
CA TYR A 142 6.05 10.42 -0.52
C TYR A 142 7.25 9.52 -0.76
N ILE A 143 8.00 9.25 0.30
CA ILE A 143 9.16 8.36 0.29
C ILE A 143 8.73 7.08 0.97
N VAL A 144 8.69 5.99 0.20
CA VAL A 144 8.42 4.65 0.74
C VAL A 144 9.75 3.93 0.84
N SER A 145 10.03 3.31 1.98
CA SER A 145 11.29 2.61 2.16
C SER A 145 11.16 1.39 3.04
N TYR A 146 12.04 0.42 2.84
CA TYR A 146 12.14 -0.80 3.63
C TYR A 146 13.57 -1.36 3.57
N ILE A 147 13.89 -2.30 4.46
CA ILE A 147 15.23 -2.86 4.60
C ILE A 147 15.14 -4.38 4.38
N PRO A 148 15.46 -4.89 3.18
CA PRO A 148 15.40 -6.31 2.87
C PRO A 148 16.46 -7.14 3.59
N LYS A 149 17.66 -6.58 3.79
CA LYS A 149 18.79 -7.21 4.52
C LYS A 149 19.64 -6.16 5.23
N GLU A 150 20.34 -5.33 4.45
CA GLU A 150 21.31 -4.35 4.95
C GLU A 150 21.13 -3.00 4.26
N ASP A 151 20.97 -3.01 2.93
CA ASP A 151 20.76 -1.79 2.16
C ASP A 151 19.29 -1.37 2.17
N LYS A 152 19.04 -0.10 2.52
CA LYS A 152 17.70 0.50 2.51
C LYS A 152 17.27 0.76 1.07
N ILE A 153 16.13 0.20 0.68
CA ILE A 153 15.46 0.55 -0.58
C ILE A 153 14.60 1.79 -0.36
N ILE A 154 14.63 2.72 -1.32
CA ILE A 154 13.90 3.99 -1.28
C ILE A 154 13.20 4.18 -2.61
N VAL A 155 11.88 4.32 -2.57
CA VAL A 155 11.03 4.55 -3.74
C VAL A 155 10.29 5.87 -3.56
N HIS A 156 10.41 6.76 -4.55
CA HIS A 156 9.73 8.05 -4.55
C HIS A 156 8.37 7.92 -5.23
N VAL A 157 7.29 8.06 -4.47
CA VAL A 157 5.92 7.85 -4.95
C VAL A 157 5.17 9.17 -5.01
N THR A 158 4.53 9.49 -6.13
CA THR A 158 3.60 10.62 -6.22
C THR A 158 2.17 10.13 -6.00
N VAL A 159 1.44 10.75 -5.06
CA VAL A 159 0.04 10.44 -4.76
C VAL A 159 -0.83 11.66 -5.05
N VAL A 160 -1.81 11.49 -5.94
CA VAL A 160 -2.71 12.56 -6.37
C VAL A 160 -4.14 12.28 -5.92
N LYS A 161 -4.92 13.34 -5.75
CA LYS A 161 -6.37 13.24 -5.54
C LYS A 161 -7.06 13.02 -6.89
N GLU A 162 -7.81 11.94 -7.03
CA GLU A 162 -8.63 11.61 -8.19
C GLU A 162 -10.09 11.43 -7.75
N GLY A 163 -10.93 12.42 -8.07
CA GLY A 163 -12.29 12.51 -7.54
C GLY A 163 -12.29 12.64 -6.02
N ASP A 164 -12.98 11.73 -5.33
CA ASP A 164 -13.06 11.66 -3.87
C ASP A 164 -12.01 10.74 -3.24
N SER A 165 -11.14 10.14 -4.07
CA SER A 165 -10.12 9.16 -3.65
C SER A 165 -8.70 9.67 -3.91
N TYR A 166 -7.71 8.95 -3.39
CA TYR A 166 -6.30 9.17 -3.70
C TYR A 166 -5.77 7.99 -4.53
N LYS A 167 -4.80 8.27 -5.40
CA LYS A 167 -4.21 7.31 -6.33
C LYS A 167 -2.72 7.56 -6.50
N ILE A 168 -1.97 6.49 -6.76
CA ILE A 168 -0.56 6.56 -7.13
C ILE A 168 -0.45 6.99 -8.59
N ASP A 169 0.27 8.06 -8.86
CA ASP A 169 0.41 8.63 -10.21
C ASP A 169 1.80 8.45 -10.82
N SER A 170 2.82 8.24 -9.99
CA SER A 170 4.15 7.84 -10.47
C SER A 170 5.00 7.24 -9.36
N VAL A 171 6.03 6.52 -9.78
CA VAL A 171 7.15 6.06 -8.95
C VAL A 171 8.46 6.43 -9.64
N LYS A 172 9.52 6.65 -8.86
CA LYS A 172 10.87 6.97 -9.31
C LYS A 172 11.91 6.40 -8.37
#